data_AF-A0A820PNX2-F1
#
_entry.id   AF-A0A820PNX2-F1
#
_cell.length_a   1.000
_cell.length_b   1.000
_cell.length_c   1.000
_cell.angle_alpha   90.00
_cell.angle_beta   90.00
_cell.angle_gamma   90.00
#
_symmetry.space_group_name_H-M   'P 1'
#
loop_
_entity.id
_entity.type
_entity.pdbx_description
1 polymer ?
#
loop_
_entity_poly.entity_id
_entity_poly.type
_entity_poly.pdbx_seq_one_letter_code
_entity_poly.pdbx_strand_id
1 'polypeptide(L)' 'VIVCFSGPSCSDGILNQGEADVDCGGPCAPGKTCEIGQHCNVSTDCTSGTCNSSNQCDGMCSMCNNV' A
#
# COMPACT_ATOMS: atom_id res chain seq x y z
N VAL A 1 -0.68 -15.98 -32.33
CA VAL A 1 -0.82 -16.02 -30.86
C VAL A 1 -0.39 -14.67 -30.34
N ILE A 2 -1.34 -13.81 -29.94
CA ILE A 2 -1.01 -12.54 -29.30
C ILE A 2 -0.97 -12.85 -27.81
N VAL A 3 0.23 -12.88 -27.23
CA VAL A 3 0.41 -13.05 -25.78
C VAL A 3 0.26 -11.66 -25.17
N CYS A 4 -0.77 -11.46 -24.35
CA CYS A 4 -0.84 -10.28 -23.51
C CYS A 4 0.16 -10.49 -22.37
N PHE A 5 1.32 -9.84 -22.46
CA PHE A 5 2.24 -9.77 -21.34
C PHE A 5 1.71 -8.72 -20.37
N SER A 6 0.92 -9.15 -19.39
CA SER A 6 0.69 -8.34 -18.19
C SER A 6 1.97 -8.46 -17.37
N GLY A 7 2.93 -7.60 -17.69
CA GLY A 7 4.05 -7.37 -16.80
C GLY A 7 3.53 -6.98 -15.41
N PRO A 8 4.36 -7.12 -14.38
CA PRO A 8 3.94 -6.82 -13.02
C PRO A 8 3.37 -5.41 -12.92
N SER A 9 2.25 -5.28 -12.21
CA SER A 9 1.46 -4.07 -12.15
C SER A 9 0.84 -3.88 -10.76
N CYS A 10 0.56 -2.63 -10.40
CA CYS A 10 -0.13 -2.24 -9.17
C CYS A 10 -1.64 -2.60 -9.12
N SER A 11 -2.01 -3.71 -9.76
CA SER A 11 -3.38 -4.23 -9.90
C SER A 11 -3.40 -5.70 -10.35
N ASP A 12 -2.28 -6.42 -10.24
CA ASP A 12 -2.18 -7.82 -10.65
C ASP A 12 -2.51 -8.82 -9.53
N GLY A 13 -2.72 -8.32 -8.31
CA GLY A 13 -3.08 -9.10 -7.12
C GLY A 13 -1.89 -9.79 -6.48
N ILE A 14 -0.65 -9.43 -6.83
CA ILE A 14 0.56 -10.10 -6.36
C ILE A 14 1.54 -9.08 -5.80
N LEU A 15 1.92 -9.22 -4.52
CA LEU A 15 2.96 -8.39 -3.90
C LEU A 15 4.30 -8.56 -4.62
N ASN A 16 4.67 -7.60 -5.46
CA ASN A 16 5.84 -7.70 -6.30
C ASN A 16 6.52 -6.33 -6.55
N GLN A 17 7.69 -6.35 -7.19
CA GLN A 17 8.37 -5.16 -7.73
C GLN A 17 8.65 -4.00 -6.75
N GLY A 18 8.61 -4.27 -5.44
CA GLY A 18 8.88 -3.29 -4.40
C GLY A 18 7.62 -2.61 -3.82
N GLU A 19 6.43 -3.14 -4.14
CA GLU A 19 5.18 -2.82 -3.46
C GLU A 19 5.30 -2.96 -1.93
N ALA A 20 4.54 -2.14 -1.21
CA ALA A 20 4.51 -2.17 0.24
C ALA A 20 3.48 -3.18 0.78
N ASP A 21 2.32 -3.26 0.12
CA ASP A 21 1.35 -4.34 0.25
C ASP A 21 0.81 -4.70 -1.15
N VAL A 22 0.04 -5.78 -1.28
CA VAL A 22 -0.44 -6.28 -2.59
C VAL A 22 -1.07 -5.14 -3.40
N ASP A 23 -0.49 -4.83 -4.57
CA ASP A 23 -0.95 -3.78 -5.48
C ASP A 23 -0.92 -2.34 -4.94
N CYS A 24 -0.16 -2.03 -3.88
CA CYS A 24 -0.09 -0.67 -3.34
C CYS A 24 1.26 -0.31 -2.70
N GLY A 25 1.49 0.99 -2.55
CA GLY A 25 2.69 1.53 -1.91
C GLY A 25 3.96 1.35 -2.75
N GLY A 26 5.10 1.84 -2.26
CA GLY A 26 6.38 1.78 -2.97
C GLY A 26 6.29 2.36 -4.38
N PRO A 27 6.59 1.60 -5.44
CA PRO A 27 6.53 2.07 -6.83
C PRO A 27 5.11 2.40 -7.30
N CYS A 28 4.09 1.91 -6.60
CA CYS A 28 2.69 2.20 -6.90
C CYS A 28 2.25 3.57 -6.38
N ALA A 29 2.95 4.13 -5.39
CA ALA A 29 2.68 5.48 -4.90
C ALA A 29 3.27 6.55 -5.85
N PRO A 30 2.59 7.69 -6.06
CA PRO A 30 1.36 8.14 -5.38
C PRO A 30 0.05 7.66 -6.05
N GLY A 31 0.11 6.89 -7.13
CA GLY A 31 -1.10 6.47 -7.88
C GLY A 31 -1.98 5.46 -7.16
N LYS A 32 -1.38 4.62 -6.32
CA LYS A 32 -1.99 3.52 -5.56
C LYS A 32 -1.30 3.42 -4.19
N THR A 33 -1.79 4.21 -3.24
CA THR A 33 -1.37 4.14 -1.84
C THR A 33 -2.21 3.12 -1.08
N CYS A 34 -1.62 2.53 -0.05
CA CYS A 34 -2.22 1.52 0.79
C CYS A 34 -3.23 2.13 1.79
N GLU A 35 -4.29 1.38 2.09
CA GLU A 35 -5.31 1.78 3.05
C GLU A 35 -4.88 1.45 4.49
N ILE A 36 -5.67 1.88 5.48
CA ILE A 36 -5.39 1.62 6.89
C ILE A 36 -5.34 0.11 7.16
N GLY A 37 -4.34 -0.32 7.93
CA GLY A 37 -4.07 -1.71 8.30
C GLY A 37 -3.22 -2.49 7.31
N GLN A 38 -3.01 -1.96 6.09
CA GLN A 38 -2.13 -2.58 5.08
C GLN A 38 -0.66 -2.32 5.38
N HIS A 39 0.23 -3.15 4.84
CA HIS A 39 1.66 -2.96 5.05
C HIS A 39 2.20 -1.69 4.39
N CYS A 40 3.20 -1.10 5.04
CA CYS A 40 3.93 0.06 4.56
C CYS A 40 5.41 -0.04 4.91
N ASN A 41 6.25 0.56 4.07
CA ASN A 41 7.67 0.73 4.34
C ASN A 41 7.97 2.18 4.73
N VAL A 42 7.25 3.12 4.13
CA VAL A 42 7.35 4.56 4.40
C VAL A 42 5.96 5.20 4.48
N SER A 43 5.88 6.33 5.17
CA SER A 43 4.64 7.09 5.33
C SER A 43 3.93 7.44 4.01
N THR A 44 4.69 7.65 2.92
CA THR A 44 4.13 7.97 1.60
C THR A 44 3.45 6.79 0.92
N ASP A 45 3.65 5.57 1.42
CA ASP A 45 2.96 4.38 0.93
C ASP A 45 1.48 4.42 1.33
N CYS A 46 1.14 5.13 2.41
CA CYS A 46 -0.18 5.14 3.00
C CYS A 46 -1.03 6.31 2.50
N THR A 47 -2.31 6.05 2.24
CA THR A 47 -3.34 7.08 1.97
C THR A 47 -3.40 8.13 3.09
N SER A 48 -3.16 7.73 4.33
CA SER A 48 -3.11 8.58 5.52
C SER A 48 -1.82 9.38 5.68
N GLY A 49 -0.77 9.08 4.92
CA GLY A 49 0.56 9.63 5.14
C GLY A 49 1.23 9.16 6.43
N THR A 50 0.75 8.09 7.08
CA THR A 50 1.30 7.59 8.35
C THR A 50 1.54 6.08 8.27
N CYS A 51 2.81 5.68 8.39
CA CYS A 51 3.23 4.29 8.57
C CYS A 51 3.67 4.09 10.01
N ASN A 52 3.00 3.20 10.76
CA ASN A 52 3.27 2.99 12.18
C ASN A 52 4.51 2.09 12.43
N SER A 53 4.90 1.94 13.70
CA SER A 53 6.06 1.12 14.09
C SER A 53 5.88 -0.39 13.88
N SER A 54 4.67 -0.83 13.53
CA SER A 54 4.36 -2.21 13.13
C SER A 54 4.33 -2.38 11.62
N ASN A 55 4.85 -1.41 10.85
CA ASN A 55 4.85 -1.40 9.39
C ASN A 55 3.43 -1.44 8.80
N GLN A 56 2.45 -0.85 9.48
CA GLN A 56 1.08 -0.78 9.00
C GLN A 56 0.64 0.67 8.80
N CYS A 57 -0.11 0.91 7.73
CA CYS A 57 -0.73 2.19 7.47
C CYS A 57 -1.72 2.49 8.58
N ASP A 58 -1.49 3.57 9.31
CA ASP A 58 -2.36 3.98 10.41
C ASP A 58 -3.15 5.21 9.99
N GLY A 59 -4.39 5.28 10.44
CA GLY A 59 -5.22 6.45 10.19
C GLY A 59 -4.74 7.60 11.07
N MET A 60 -5.01 8.85 10.66
CA MET A 60 -5.00 9.99 11.59
C MET A 60 -6.17 9.91 12.60
N CYS A 61 -6.55 8.69 13.01
CA CYS A 61 -7.48 8.49 14.10
C CYS A 61 -6.67 8.22 15.37
N SER A 62 -6.07 9.29 15.90
CA SER A 62 -5.64 9.34 17.30
C SER A 62 -6.80 9.19 18.31
N MET A 63 -7.99 8.76 17.86
CA MET A 63 -9.18 8.44 18.67
C MET A 63 -10.05 7.34 18.03
N CYS A 64 -9.48 6.21 17.58
CA CYS A 64 -10.25 4.96 17.57
C CYS A 64 -10.24 4.34 18.98
N ASN A 65 -10.45 5.16 20.01
CA ASN A 65 -10.82 4.64 21.30
C ASN A 65 -12.33 4.41 21.25
N ASN A 66 -12.74 3.15 21.34
CA ASN A 66 -14.11 2.82 21.69
C ASN A 66 -14.42 3.48 23.05
N VAL A 67 -15.04 4.67 23.01
CA VAL A 67 -15.89 5.21 24.08
C VAL A 67 -17.29 5.35 23.55
#